data_AF-A0A3A8U056-F1
#
_entry.id   AF-A0A3A8U056-F1
#
_cell.length_a   1.000
_cell.length_b   1.000
_cell.length_c   1.000
_cell.angle_alpha   90.00
_cell.angle_beta   90.00
_cell.angle_gamma   90.00
#
_symmetry.space_group_name_H-M   'P 1'
#
loop_
_entity.id
_entity.type
_entity.pdbx_description
1 polymer ?
#
loop_
_entity_poly.entity_id
_entity_poly.type
_entity_poly.pdbx_seq_one_letter_code
_entity_poly.pdbx_strand_id
1 'polypeptide(L)'
;MSPWGSVSLVVALLLAGCGSSSTSPDAGTQVDAGVTVDAGVTVDAGVTDDAGTVDSGVAEALPCERTQGVCAGAKRAMVDGAYEPVCTARSYGADYEAAETRCDGLDNDCDGMTDPATWAEVAPLGTPPTGSLVDSLPVAGGSLVVSVAGQDTVQIRRLDESLALQATTQVPVAPGVDPVTSVRLVRTSRGPALVYVGRYMSPSAVSQGRLVQLDEQGNPVGPPGGVVILEYPQFPVHAGVATSLDGQRLAVVWNVVTEDYRETQGLVVDADGKRLSGPWILFRTQEHVLLSTPAALALGDGGFLVMVVEDHGPESQSRIRLWHYNSELAAMSAERALDVGNSPTATLLSSAPGAGGTPGEPLLLYRETSARPHQLKQVRSLFTGGVPATLATASEGDTPWFGATMTSRGLQMAWLAVHSVSPEKTDDSLFNWEGRFWALGPNGIAADWSPGPGPMPLHRFSQWVLMQELPGHWMGALLMTATDTPAETHTLQSVRYCAP
;
A
#
# COMPACT_ATOMS: atom_id res chain seq x y z
N MET A 1 62.84 32.10 -1.36
CA MET A 1 63.54 31.61 -2.57
C MET A 1 62.53 30.89 -3.44
N SER A 2 62.60 31.12 -4.75
CA SER A 2 61.73 30.62 -5.84
C SER A 2 62.39 31.09 -7.16
N PRO A 3 62.03 30.64 -8.38
CA PRO A 3 61.18 29.52 -8.81
C PRO A 3 61.95 28.53 -9.72
N TRP A 4 61.24 27.65 -10.44
CA TRP A 4 61.28 27.37 -11.91
C TRP A 4 60.22 26.26 -12.15
N GLY A 5 59.47 26.14 -13.27
CA GLY A 5 59.56 26.73 -14.62
C GLY A 5 59.59 25.56 -15.64
N SER A 6 58.86 25.52 -16.77
CA SER A 6 57.93 26.44 -17.45
C SER A 6 56.84 25.60 -18.15
N VAL A 7 55.58 26.01 -18.40
CA VAL A 7 55.03 27.26 -18.98
C VAL A 7 55.32 27.39 -20.49
N SER A 8 54.38 26.93 -21.33
CA SER A 8 54.32 27.13 -22.79
C SER A 8 52.93 26.77 -23.35
N LEU A 9 52.60 27.17 -24.60
CA LEU A 9 51.64 28.25 -24.84
C LEU A 9 51.09 28.26 -26.31
N VAL A 10 49.76 28.33 -26.45
CA VAL A 10 48.93 28.89 -27.56
C VAL A 10 49.37 28.74 -29.04
N VAL A 11 48.44 28.25 -29.87
CA VAL A 11 48.15 28.80 -31.22
C VAL A 11 46.64 28.89 -31.41
N ALA A 12 46.13 29.92 -32.11
CA ALA A 12 44.72 30.08 -32.45
C ALA A 12 44.52 30.77 -33.82
N LEU A 13 43.45 30.39 -34.54
CA LEU A 13 42.80 31.16 -35.60
C LEU A 13 41.28 30.98 -35.42
N LEU A 14 40.37 31.97 -35.41
CA LEU A 14 40.19 33.25 -36.11
C LEU A 14 39.74 33.16 -37.58
N LEU A 15 38.43 33.41 -37.76
CA LEU A 15 37.75 34.21 -38.81
C LEU A 15 36.27 34.26 -38.36
N ALA A 16 35.68 35.32 -37.78
CA ALA A 16 35.66 36.77 -38.04
C ALA A 16 34.62 37.19 -39.12
N GLY A 17 33.57 37.90 -38.68
CA GLY A 17 32.51 38.47 -39.52
C GLY A 17 31.42 39.11 -38.65
N CYS A 18 31.30 40.44 -38.65
CA CYS A 18 30.39 41.22 -37.79
C CYS A 18 29.96 42.50 -38.51
N GLY A 19 28.75 43.02 -38.24
CA GLY A 19 28.26 44.30 -38.80
C GLY A 19 26.78 44.55 -38.45
N SER A 20 26.44 45.82 -38.14
CA SER A 20 25.14 46.19 -37.55
C SER A 20 24.59 47.53 -38.05
N SER A 21 23.24 47.66 -38.06
CA SER A 21 22.43 48.87 -37.81
C SER A 21 22.21 49.99 -38.87
N SER A 22 21.11 50.75 -38.63
CA SER A 22 20.70 52.11 -39.07
C SER A 22 20.10 52.44 -40.46
N THR A 23 18.75 52.33 -40.55
CA THR A 23 17.72 53.37 -40.86
C THR A 23 17.66 54.24 -42.16
N SER A 24 16.47 54.21 -42.81
CA SER A 24 15.72 55.29 -43.55
C SER A 24 16.19 55.79 -44.94
N PRO A 25 15.34 56.45 -45.78
CA PRO A 25 13.87 56.73 -45.63
C PRO A 25 12.95 56.45 -46.87
N ASP A 26 11.65 56.28 -46.58
CA ASP A 26 10.38 56.78 -47.21
C ASP A 26 10.12 56.99 -48.75
N ALA A 27 8.81 57.08 -49.07
CA ALA A 27 8.09 57.66 -50.23
C ALA A 27 7.63 56.76 -51.42
N GLY A 28 6.30 56.66 -51.63
CA GLY A 28 5.65 56.13 -52.85
C GLY A 28 4.11 55.95 -52.76
N THR A 29 3.34 56.47 -53.72
CA THR A 29 1.85 56.51 -53.78
C THR A 29 1.36 56.38 -55.25
N GLN A 30 0.07 56.22 -55.64
CA GLN A 30 -1.27 56.33 -54.99
C GLN A 30 -2.00 54.94 -55.00
N VAL A 31 -3.33 54.66 -54.92
CA VAL A 31 -4.64 55.30 -55.29
C VAL A 31 -4.77 55.57 -56.81
N ASP A 32 -5.89 55.41 -57.53
CA ASP A 32 -7.33 55.33 -57.17
C ASP A 32 -8.17 54.45 -58.15
N ALA A 33 -9.45 54.24 -57.80
CA ALA A 33 -10.67 53.94 -58.57
C ALA A 33 -10.64 53.27 -59.97
N GLY A 34 -11.57 52.32 -60.15
CA GLY A 34 -11.95 51.75 -61.46
C GLY A 34 -13.28 50.99 -61.42
N VAL A 35 -14.41 51.71 -61.37
CA VAL A 35 -15.75 51.11 -61.31
C VAL A 35 -16.32 50.86 -62.70
N THR A 36 -16.80 49.64 -62.96
CA THR A 36 -17.94 49.39 -63.86
C THR A 36 -18.86 48.33 -63.26
N VAL A 37 -20.15 48.64 -63.23
CA VAL A 37 -21.23 47.66 -63.08
C VAL A 37 -21.90 47.57 -64.45
N ASP A 38 -22.18 46.36 -64.92
CA ASP A 38 -23.14 46.13 -66.01
C ASP A 38 -24.14 45.05 -65.58
N ALA A 39 -25.37 45.14 -66.10
CA ALA A 39 -26.53 44.43 -65.59
C ALA A 39 -27.07 43.42 -66.61
N GLY A 40 -26.68 42.15 -66.46
CA GLY A 40 -27.13 41.04 -67.30
C GLY A 40 -28.12 40.12 -66.58
N VAL A 41 -29.40 40.49 -66.49
CA VAL A 41 -30.44 39.57 -65.99
C VAL A 41 -30.90 38.65 -67.12
N THR A 42 -30.55 37.38 -67.02
CA THR A 42 -31.32 36.28 -67.61
C THR A 42 -31.62 35.26 -66.53
N VAL A 43 -32.88 35.21 -66.09
CA VAL A 43 -33.40 34.06 -65.35
C VAL A 43 -33.63 32.95 -66.36
N ASP A 44 -33.02 31.80 -66.15
CA ASP A 44 -33.48 30.54 -66.72
C ASP A 44 -33.85 29.59 -65.58
N ALA A 45 -34.87 28.76 -65.79
CA ALA A 45 -35.56 28.02 -64.74
C ALA A 45 -35.72 26.55 -65.10
N GLY A 46 -34.83 25.71 -64.56
CA GLY A 46 -34.87 24.26 -64.73
C GLY A 46 -34.11 23.57 -63.59
N VAL A 47 -34.82 22.76 -62.81
CA VAL A 47 -34.28 21.89 -61.75
C VAL A 47 -34.40 20.43 -62.25
N THR A 48 -33.74 19.47 -61.57
CA THR A 48 -33.75 18.00 -61.82
C THR A 48 -33.16 17.60 -63.19
N ASP A 49 -32.05 16.86 -63.30
CA ASP A 49 -31.78 15.57 -62.66
C ASP A 49 -30.32 15.44 -62.17
N ASP A 50 -30.07 15.74 -60.90
CA ASP A 50 -28.99 15.14 -60.14
C ASP A 50 -29.34 13.67 -59.87
N ALA A 51 -28.93 12.80 -60.80
CA ALA A 51 -29.19 11.35 -60.78
C ALA A 51 -28.39 10.62 -59.68
N GLY A 52 -28.67 10.96 -58.42
CA GLY A 52 -28.22 10.20 -57.26
C GLY A 52 -28.72 8.76 -57.33
N THR A 53 -27.81 7.82 -57.12
CA THR A 53 -28.18 6.42 -56.89
C THR A 53 -29.16 6.36 -55.73
N VAL A 54 -30.32 5.72 -55.93
CA VAL A 54 -31.35 5.59 -54.90
C VAL A 54 -30.73 5.00 -53.63
N ASP A 55 -30.77 5.75 -52.53
CA ASP A 55 -30.32 5.23 -51.24
C ASP A 55 -31.10 3.97 -50.90
N SER A 56 -30.42 2.96 -50.35
CA SER A 56 -30.92 1.58 -50.28
C SER A 56 -31.94 1.35 -49.15
N GLY A 57 -32.60 2.42 -48.68
CA GLY A 57 -33.72 2.38 -47.74
C GLY A 57 -33.38 1.95 -46.31
N VAL A 58 -32.11 1.64 -46.03
CA VAL A 58 -31.62 1.32 -44.69
C VAL A 58 -31.47 2.64 -43.93
N ALA A 59 -32.46 2.96 -43.10
CA ALA A 59 -32.41 4.12 -42.21
C ALA A 59 -31.10 4.13 -41.41
N GLU A 60 -30.48 5.31 -41.25
CA GLU A 60 -29.20 5.39 -40.55
C GLU A 60 -29.33 4.89 -39.10
N ALA A 61 -28.37 4.07 -38.66
CA ALA A 61 -28.29 3.58 -37.30
C ALA A 61 -28.26 4.74 -36.30
N LEU A 62 -29.29 4.84 -35.45
CA LEU A 62 -29.34 5.86 -34.41
C LEU A 62 -28.13 5.69 -33.44
N PRO A 63 -27.60 6.79 -32.88
CA PRO A 63 -26.53 6.72 -31.88
C PRO A 63 -26.98 5.93 -30.65
N CYS A 64 -26.00 5.38 -29.95
CA CYS A 64 -26.22 4.76 -28.65
C CYS A 64 -26.43 5.78 -27.53
N GLU A 65 -27.06 5.31 -26.45
CA GLU A 65 -27.41 6.13 -25.29
C GLU A 65 -26.26 6.35 -24.29
N ARG A 66 -25.25 5.48 -24.23
CA ARG A 66 -23.94 5.77 -23.60
C ARG A 66 -22.96 6.32 -24.64
N THR A 67 -22.20 7.34 -24.27
CA THR A 67 -21.29 8.08 -25.18
C THR A 67 -19.92 8.40 -24.59
N GLN A 68 -19.66 7.96 -23.37
CA GLN A 68 -18.34 8.04 -22.71
C GLN A 68 -17.53 6.76 -22.99
N GLY A 69 -16.27 6.74 -22.59
CA GLY A 69 -15.41 5.56 -22.68
C GLY A 69 -15.38 4.86 -24.03
N VAL A 70 -15.41 3.53 -24.00
CA VAL A 70 -15.42 2.69 -25.21
C VAL A 70 -16.68 2.87 -26.06
N CYS A 71 -17.76 3.42 -25.47
CA CYS A 71 -19.02 3.72 -26.16
C CYS A 71 -18.96 5.00 -27.01
N ALA A 72 -17.86 5.76 -26.99
CA ALA A 72 -17.74 7.04 -27.68
C ALA A 72 -17.99 6.94 -29.20
N GLY A 73 -19.14 7.44 -29.65
CA GLY A 73 -19.55 7.43 -31.07
C GLY A 73 -20.24 6.14 -31.54
N ALA A 74 -20.56 5.21 -30.61
CA ALA A 74 -21.28 3.98 -30.93
C ALA A 74 -22.66 4.25 -31.56
N LYS A 75 -23.06 3.36 -32.47
CA LYS A 75 -24.39 3.35 -33.13
C LYS A 75 -25.00 1.96 -33.02
N ARG A 76 -26.33 1.90 -33.06
CA ARG A 76 -27.07 0.64 -32.89
C ARG A 76 -26.68 -0.39 -33.94
N ALA A 77 -26.31 -1.57 -33.48
CA ALA A 77 -26.11 -2.74 -34.31
C ALA A 77 -27.42 -3.19 -34.96
N MET A 78 -27.32 -3.77 -36.15
CA MET A 78 -28.44 -4.45 -36.80
C MET A 78 -28.42 -5.94 -36.41
N VAL A 79 -29.52 -6.41 -35.84
CA VAL A 79 -29.74 -7.79 -35.40
C VAL A 79 -31.02 -8.29 -36.06
N ASP A 80 -30.94 -9.42 -36.77
CA ASP A 80 -32.06 -10.07 -37.47
C ASP A 80 -32.89 -9.15 -38.39
N GLY A 81 -32.24 -8.12 -38.97
CA GLY A 81 -32.85 -7.16 -39.89
C GLY A 81 -33.46 -5.91 -39.25
N ALA A 82 -33.35 -5.74 -37.93
CA ALA A 82 -33.77 -4.54 -37.21
C ALA A 82 -32.60 -3.95 -36.38
N TYR A 83 -32.67 -2.66 -36.06
CA TYR A 83 -31.71 -2.06 -35.11
C TYR A 83 -32.07 -2.41 -33.67
N GLU A 84 -31.06 -2.57 -32.80
CA GLU A 84 -31.30 -2.81 -31.37
C GLU A 84 -32.14 -1.67 -30.75
N PRO A 85 -33.16 -1.98 -29.91
CA PRO A 85 -34.03 -0.96 -29.29
C PRO A 85 -33.32 -0.17 -28.18
N VAL A 86 -32.26 -0.72 -27.61
CA VAL A 86 -31.28 -0.16 -26.67
C VAL A 86 -29.94 -0.79 -27.07
N CYS A 87 -28.83 -0.07 -27.06
CA CYS A 87 -27.55 -0.64 -27.46
C CYS A 87 -27.08 -1.71 -26.46
N THR A 88 -26.59 -2.84 -26.99
CA THR A 88 -25.91 -3.89 -26.21
C THR A 88 -24.41 -3.89 -26.50
N ALA A 89 -23.66 -4.84 -25.93
CA ALA A 89 -22.27 -5.10 -26.32
C ALA A 89 -22.08 -5.28 -27.84
N ARG A 90 -23.12 -5.70 -28.60
CA ARG A 90 -23.08 -5.75 -30.07
C ARG A 90 -22.93 -4.37 -30.73
N SER A 91 -23.46 -3.34 -30.09
CA SER A 91 -23.40 -1.94 -30.54
C SER A 91 -22.19 -1.20 -29.96
N TYR A 92 -21.85 -1.46 -28.69
CA TYR A 92 -20.77 -0.78 -27.98
C TYR A 92 -19.36 -1.34 -28.25
N GLY A 93 -19.24 -2.62 -28.65
CA GLY A 93 -17.95 -3.23 -29.02
C GLY A 93 -17.51 -4.37 -28.09
N ALA A 94 -16.32 -4.90 -28.36
CA ALA A 94 -15.78 -6.06 -27.64
C ALA A 94 -15.27 -5.73 -26.22
N ASP A 95 -14.90 -4.46 -25.99
CA ASP A 95 -14.32 -4.00 -24.74
C ASP A 95 -15.41 -3.64 -23.72
N TYR A 96 -16.63 -3.34 -24.18
CA TYR A 96 -17.77 -2.95 -23.35
C TYR A 96 -18.15 -4.01 -22.30
N GLU A 97 -18.28 -3.57 -21.04
CA GLU A 97 -18.79 -4.36 -19.92
C GLU A 97 -20.09 -3.76 -19.37
N ALA A 98 -20.91 -4.57 -18.69
CA ALA A 98 -22.15 -4.07 -18.08
C ALA A 98 -21.91 -3.28 -16.78
N ALA A 99 -20.79 -3.58 -16.13
CA ALA A 99 -20.13 -2.88 -15.03
C ALA A 99 -18.62 -3.15 -15.20
N GLU A 100 -17.75 -2.18 -14.92
CA GLU A 100 -16.30 -2.29 -15.14
C GLU A 100 -15.63 -3.29 -14.17
N THR A 101 -14.92 -4.30 -14.71
CA THR A 101 -14.27 -5.36 -13.90
C THR A 101 -12.78 -5.59 -14.17
N ARG A 102 -12.21 -4.84 -15.10
CA ARG A 102 -10.81 -4.95 -15.56
C ARG A 102 -9.94 -3.84 -14.96
N CYS A 103 -8.64 -3.98 -15.17
CA CYS A 103 -7.64 -2.94 -15.00
C CYS A 103 -6.92 -2.78 -16.34
N ASP A 104 -7.60 -2.22 -17.34
CA ASP A 104 -7.05 -2.03 -18.70
C ASP A 104 -7.01 -0.57 -19.15
N GLY A 105 -7.42 0.38 -18.29
CA GLY A 105 -7.33 1.81 -18.55
C GLY A 105 -8.38 2.32 -19.55
N LEU A 106 -9.49 1.58 -19.69
CA LEU A 106 -10.62 1.91 -20.56
C LEU A 106 -11.91 1.96 -19.73
N ASP A 107 -12.61 3.10 -19.76
CA ASP A 107 -14.00 3.26 -19.30
C ASP A 107 -14.91 2.30 -20.07
N ASN A 108 -15.02 1.07 -19.56
CA ASN A 108 -15.60 -0.07 -20.27
C ASN A 108 -17.11 -0.17 -20.07
N ASP A 109 -17.68 0.35 -18.97
CA ASP A 109 -19.13 0.47 -18.82
C ASP A 109 -19.67 1.85 -19.25
N CYS A 110 -18.81 2.82 -19.53
CA CYS A 110 -19.15 4.12 -20.12
C CYS A 110 -19.91 5.07 -19.17
N ASP A 111 -19.69 4.96 -17.85
CA ASP A 111 -20.18 5.91 -16.84
C ASP A 111 -19.32 7.19 -16.72
N GLY A 112 -18.10 7.18 -17.28
CA GLY A 112 -17.17 8.31 -17.29
C GLY A 112 -16.04 8.22 -16.26
N MET A 113 -16.00 7.16 -15.45
CA MET A 113 -14.83 6.76 -14.66
C MET A 113 -13.97 5.75 -15.44
N THR A 114 -12.81 5.37 -14.90
CA THR A 114 -11.93 4.37 -15.51
C THR A 114 -11.17 3.67 -14.40
N ASP A 115 -11.08 2.35 -14.47
CA ASP A 115 -10.46 1.48 -13.46
C ASP A 115 -10.93 1.79 -11.99
N PRO A 116 -12.24 2.00 -11.70
CA PRO A 116 -12.72 2.49 -10.42
C PRO A 116 -12.54 1.50 -9.26
N ALA A 117 -12.28 2.02 -8.05
CA ALA A 117 -12.08 1.17 -6.88
C ALA A 117 -13.39 0.54 -6.37
N THR A 118 -13.43 -0.78 -6.27
CA THR A 118 -14.54 -1.53 -5.66
C THR A 118 -14.33 -1.68 -4.16
N TRP A 119 -15.36 -1.35 -3.37
CA TRP A 119 -15.40 -1.50 -1.92
C TRP A 119 -16.41 -2.56 -1.49
N ALA A 120 -16.06 -3.40 -0.52
CA ALA A 120 -16.99 -4.37 0.07
C ALA A 120 -16.70 -4.61 1.56
N GLU A 121 -17.76 -4.76 2.36
CA GLU A 121 -17.63 -5.25 3.72
C GLU A 121 -17.32 -6.76 3.70
N VAL A 122 -16.23 -7.15 4.37
CA VAL A 122 -15.77 -8.54 4.44
C VAL A 122 -16.38 -9.25 5.64
N ALA A 123 -16.32 -8.62 6.82
CA ALA A 123 -16.82 -9.18 8.08
C ALA A 123 -16.78 -8.15 9.23
N PRO A 124 -17.62 -8.31 10.27
CA PRO A 124 -17.38 -7.66 11.56
C PRO A 124 -16.10 -8.19 12.23
N LEU A 125 -15.39 -7.31 12.93
CA LEU A 125 -14.18 -7.58 13.72
C LEU A 125 -14.49 -7.79 15.22
N GLY A 126 -15.67 -7.36 15.69
CA GLY A 126 -16.07 -7.39 17.10
C GLY A 126 -15.38 -6.28 17.88
N THR A 127 -14.17 -6.52 18.37
CA THR A 127 -13.30 -5.50 18.97
C THR A 127 -12.43 -4.82 17.90
N PRO A 128 -12.14 -3.52 17.99
CA PRO A 128 -11.26 -2.85 17.03
C PRO A 128 -9.79 -3.26 17.26
N PRO A 129 -9.14 -3.98 16.33
CA PRO A 129 -7.75 -4.37 16.50
C PRO A 129 -6.80 -3.22 16.18
N THR A 130 -5.71 -3.12 16.94
CA THR A 130 -4.53 -2.32 16.57
C THR A 130 -3.69 -3.07 15.53
N GLY A 131 -2.68 -2.42 14.93
CA GLY A 131 -1.75 -3.07 13.97
C GLY A 131 -0.84 -4.18 14.55
N SER A 132 -0.91 -4.46 15.86
CA SER A 132 -0.33 -5.68 16.44
C SER A 132 -1.33 -6.84 16.51
N LEU A 133 -2.64 -6.56 16.48
CA LEU A 133 -3.75 -7.50 16.67
C LEU A 133 -4.43 -7.93 15.36
N VAL A 134 -3.83 -7.58 14.21
CA VAL A 134 -4.26 -7.97 12.87
C VAL A 134 -3.03 -8.23 11.99
N ASP A 135 -3.15 -9.16 11.03
CA ASP A 135 -2.12 -9.44 10.02
C ASP A 135 -2.70 -10.21 8.81
N SER A 136 -1.98 -10.29 7.69
CA SER A 136 -2.41 -11.01 6.47
C SER A 136 -1.29 -11.78 5.78
N LEU A 137 -1.59 -12.96 5.24
CA LEU A 137 -0.65 -13.81 4.51
C LEU A 137 -1.24 -14.36 3.21
N PRO A 138 -0.57 -14.21 2.05
CA PRO A 138 -0.98 -14.86 0.80
C PRO A 138 -0.96 -16.40 0.88
N VAL A 139 -2.00 -17.02 0.34
CA VAL A 139 -2.17 -18.48 0.22
C VAL A 139 -2.65 -18.85 -1.19
N ALA A 140 -2.67 -20.14 -1.51
CA ALA A 140 -3.19 -20.61 -2.79
C ALA A 140 -4.67 -20.21 -2.98
N GLY A 141 -4.95 -19.40 -4.00
CA GLY A 141 -6.28 -18.91 -4.33
C GLY A 141 -6.81 -17.79 -3.43
N GLY A 142 -5.94 -16.96 -2.84
CA GLY A 142 -6.33 -15.77 -2.09
C GLY A 142 -5.44 -15.43 -0.89
N SER A 143 -6.05 -15.11 0.25
CA SER A 143 -5.33 -14.70 1.47
C SER A 143 -5.95 -15.25 2.76
N LEU A 144 -5.13 -15.33 3.80
CA LEU A 144 -5.56 -15.49 5.18
C LEU A 144 -5.40 -14.14 5.90
N VAL A 145 -6.40 -13.75 6.68
CA VAL A 145 -6.41 -12.51 7.47
C VAL A 145 -6.71 -12.89 8.91
N VAL A 146 -5.75 -12.68 9.82
CA VAL A 146 -5.96 -12.90 11.26
C VAL A 146 -6.41 -11.61 11.94
N SER A 147 -7.35 -11.71 12.88
CA SER A 147 -7.66 -10.64 13.83
C SER A 147 -7.92 -11.19 15.24
N VAL A 148 -7.68 -10.37 16.26
CA VAL A 148 -8.19 -10.63 17.62
C VAL A 148 -9.55 -9.95 17.79
N ALA A 149 -10.52 -10.71 18.28
CA ALA A 149 -11.93 -10.34 18.40
C ALA A 149 -12.42 -10.53 19.86
N GLY A 150 -11.77 -9.88 20.82
CA GLY A 150 -11.97 -10.07 22.26
C GLY A 150 -10.70 -9.81 23.06
N GLN A 151 -10.49 -10.55 24.16
CA GLN A 151 -9.20 -10.62 24.86
C GLN A 151 -8.42 -11.90 24.49
N ASP A 152 -9.14 -12.99 24.20
CA ASP A 152 -8.61 -14.33 23.96
C ASP A 152 -8.90 -14.86 22.54
N THR A 153 -9.97 -14.37 21.91
CA THR A 153 -10.53 -14.96 20.69
C THR A 153 -9.76 -14.52 19.44
N VAL A 154 -8.99 -15.43 18.85
CA VAL A 154 -8.29 -15.23 17.57
C VAL A 154 -9.08 -15.85 16.42
N GLN A 155 -9.28 -15.08 15.36
CA GLN A 155 -10.05 -15.48 14.17
C GLN A 155 -9.20 -15.36 12.91
N ILE A 156 -9.21 -16.38 12.06
CA ILE A 156 -8.64 -16.34 10.71
C ILE A 156 -9.79 -16.33 9.70
N ARG A 157 -9.81 -15.31 8.85
CA ARG A 157 -10.71 -15.21 7.69
C ARG A 157 -9.93 -15.62 6.44
N ARG A 158 -10.49 -16.55 5.65
CA ARG A 158 -9.96 -16.90 4.33
C ARG A 158 -10.71 -16.10 3.27
N LEU A 159 -9.98 -15.30 2.51
CA LEU A 159 -10.52 -14.54 1.37
C LEU A 159 -10.05 -15.18 0.06
N ASP A 160 -10.81 -15.00 -1.01
CA ASP A 160 -10.39 -15.37 -2.37
C ASP A 160 -9.63 -14.25 -3.09
N GLU A 161 -9.31 -14.46 -4.37
CA GLU A 161 -8.63 -13.50 -5.25
C GLU A 161 -9.49 -12.27 -5.61
N SER A 162 -10.78 -12.25 -5.22
CA SER A 162 -11.66 -11.08 -5.28
C SER A 162 -11.84 -10.39 -3.91
N LEU A 163 -11.10 -10.84 -2.88
CA LEU A 163 -11.23 -10.48 -1.47
C LEU A 163 -12.56 -10.90 -0.80
N ALA A 164 -13.37 -11.75 -1.44
CA ALA A 164 -14.64 -12.22 -0.88
C ALA A 164 -14.41 -13.28 0.20
N LEU A 165 -15.13 -13.18 1.32
CA LEU A 165 -15.01 -14.09 2.46
C LEU A 165 -15.48 -15.51 2.12
N GLN A 166 -14.56 -16.47 2.19
CA GLN A 166 -14.83 -17.89 1.94
C GLN A 166 -15.12 -18.68 3.23
N ALA A 167 -14.41 -18.35 4.31
CA ALA A 167 -14.53 -19.03 5.60
C ALA A 167 -13.98 -18.17 6.74
N THR A 168 -14.49 -18.40 7.96
CA THR A 168 -13.94 -17.86 9.21
C THR A 168 -13.68 -18.99 10.19
N THR A 169 -12.41 -19.21 10.54
CA THR A 169 -11.98 -20.23 11.50
C THR A 169 -11.56 -19.56 12.80
N GLN A 170 -12.15 -19.98 13.93
CA GLN A 170 -11.67 -19.61 15.26
C GLN A 170 -10.46 -20.48 15.61
N VAL A 171 -9.34 -19.86 15.99
CA VAL A 171 -8.13 -20.59 16.41
C VAL A 171 -8.20 -20.82 17.92
N PRO A 172 -8.17 -22.07 18.41
CA PRO A 172 -8.15 -22.33 19.85
C PRO A 172 -6.84 -21.82 20.46
N VAL A 173 -6.91 -20.75 21.24
CA VAL A 173 -5.81 -20.27 22.09
C VAL A 173 -5.61 -21.18 23.32
N ALA A 174 -4.45 -21.07 23.97
CA ALA A 174 -4.21 -21.79 25.21
C ALA A 174 -5.03 -21.20 26.38
N PRO A 175 -5.63 -22.03 27.26
CA PRO A 175 -6.45 -21.55 28.37
C PRO A 175 -5.72 -20.58 29.30
N GLY A 176 -6.44 -19.56 29.79
CA GLY A 176 -5.90 -18.58 30.75
C GLY A 176 -5.08 -17.45 30.14
N VAL A 177 -5.17 -17.26 28.81
CA VAL A 177 -4.65 -16.05 28.15
C VAL A 177 -5.58 -14.86 28.41
N ASP A 178 -5.01 -13.74 28.87
CA ASP A 178 -5.71 -12.48 29.09
C ASP A 178 -4.70 -11.29 29.12
N PRO A 179 -4.58 -10.48 28.06
CA PRO A 179 -5.09 -10.68 26.69
C PRO A 179 -4.01 -11.24 25.74
N VAL A 180 -4.42 -11.53 24.49
CA VAL A 180 -3.52 -11.60 23.33
C VAL A 180 -3.00 -10.19 23.01
N THR A 181 -1.67 -10.04 22.89
CA THR A 181 -0.99 -8.75 22.70
C THR A 181 -0.51 -8.53 21.27
N SER A 182 -0.20 -9.61 20.55
CA SER A 182 0.18 -9.55 19.14
C SER A 182 -0.10 -10.85 18.39
N VAL A 183 -0.36 -10.74 17.08
CA VAL A 183 -0.52 -11.85 16.13
C VAL A 183 0.31 -11.58 14.86
N ARG A 184 0.91 -12.62 14.29
CA ARG A 184 1.60 -12.59 13.00
C ARG A 184 1.32 -13.86 12.20
N LEU A 185 0.99 -13.72 10.93
CA LEU A 185 0.89 -14.83 9.99
C LEU A 185 2.20 -14.95 9.19
N VAL A 186 2.80 -16.14 9.21
CA VAL A 186 4.08 -16.41 8.56
C VAL A 186 3.99 -17.69 7.72
N ARG A 187 4.84 -17.80 6.69
CA ARG A 187 4.92 -19.01 5.85
C ARG A 187 6.21 -19.76 6.20
N THR A 188 6.07 -20.91 6.85
CA THR A 188 7.17 -21.81 7.20
C THR A 188 7.38 -22.88 6.13
N SER A 189 8.43 -23.69 6.26
CA SER A 189 8.66 -24.88 5.43
C SER A 189 7.58 -25.96 5.58
N ARG A 190 6.70 -25.82 6.59
CA ARG A 190 5.54 -26.68 6.83
C ARG A 190 4.21 -26.11 6.32
N GLY A 191 4.21 -24.87 5.81
CA GLY A 191 3.01 -24.15 5.34
C GLY A 191 2.73 -22.87 6.14
N PRO A 192 1.53 -22.27 5.99
CA PRO A 192 1.11 -21.11 6.78
C PRO A 192 1.11 -21.43 8.28
N ALA A 193 1.50 -20.47 9.11
CA ALA A 193 1.46 -20.59 10.56
C ALA A 193 1.11 -19.25 11.21
N LEU A 194 0.37 -19.32 12.32
CA LEU A 194 0.11 -18.18 13.20
C LEU A 194 1.10 -18.21 14.35
N VAL A 195 1.82 -17.11 14.57
CA VAL A 195 2.42 -16.82 15.88
C VAL A 195 1.52 -15.83 16.60
N TYR A 196 1.13 -16.14 17.84
CA TYR A 196 0.47 -15.17 18.73
C TYR A 196 1.25 -15.03 20.03
N VAL A 197 1.22 -13.84 20.63
CA VAL A 197 1.72 -13.60 21.98
C VAL A 197 0.54 -13.33 22.90
N GLY A 198 0.49 -14.03 24.02
CA GLY A 198 -0.53 -13.88 25.06
C GLY A 198 0.09 -13.64 26.42
N ARG A 199 -0.58 -12.84 27.25
CA ARG A 199 -0.29 -12.71 28.68
C ARG A 199 -1.07 -13.76 29.45
N TYR A 200 -0.45 -14.37 30.45
CA TYR A 200 -1.05 -15.34 31.38
C TYR A 200 -0.76 -14.87 32.80
N MET A 201 -1.70 -15.09 33.74
CA MET A 201 -1.61 -14.55 35.11
C MET A 201 -1.54 -15.60 36.24
N SER A 202 -1.71 -16.89 35.93
CA SER A 202 -1.70 -17.97 36.92
C SER A 202 -0.75 -19.09 36.48
N PRO A 203 0.18 -19.57 37.34
CA PRO A 203 0.39 -19.18 38.75
C PRO A 203 1.16 -17.86 38.94
N SER A 204 1.67 -17.25 37.86
CA SER A 204 2.39 -15.97 37.88
C SER A 204 2.19 -15.20 36.57
N ALA A 205 2.54 -13.92 36.55
CA ALA A 205 2.45 -13.07 35.35
C ALA A 205 3.58 -13.40 34.36
N VAL A 206 3.22 -13.98 33.21
CA VAL A 206 4.15 -14.39 32.16
C VAL A 206 3.57 -14.06 30.78
N SER A 207 4.41 -13.65 29.84
CA SER A 207 4.06 -13.59 28.42
C SER A 207 4.56 -14.84 27.72
N GLN A 208 3.69 -15.53 26.97
CA GLN A 208 4.11 -16.63 26.07
C GLN A 208 3.82 -16.25 24.61
N GLY A 209 4.84 -16.35 23.76
CA GLY A 209 4.69 -16.43 22.31
C GLY A 209 4.52 -17.89 21.89
N ARG A 210 3.53 -18.17 21.06
CA ARG A 210 3.10 -19.53 20.71
C ARG A 210 2.88 -19.67 19.20
N LEU A 211 3.38 -20.78 18.63
CA LEU A 211 3.28 -21.13 17.21
C LEU A 211 2.16 -22.14 16.99
N VAL A 212 1.19 -21.78 16.14
CA VAL A 212 0.12 -22.64 15.66
C VAL A 212 0.35 -22.87 14.18
N GLN A 213 0.71 -24.11 13.79
CA GLN A 213 0.77 -24.48 12.38
C GLN A 213 -0.65 -24.47 11.79
N LEU A 214 -0.79 -24.02 10.55
CA LEU A 214 -2.05 -24.01 9.81
C LEU A 214 -1.94 -24.85 8.53
N ASP A 215 -3.08 -25.12 7.90
CA ASP A 215 -3.18 -25.51 6.49
C ASP A 215 -3.34 -24.26 5.56
N GLU A 216 -3.35 -24.45 4.23
CA GLU A 216 -3.60 -23.36 3.25
C GLU A 216 -5.06 -22.84 3.28
N GLN A 217 -5.92 -23.41 4.12
CA GLN A 217 -7.29 -22.96 4.34
C GLN A 217 -7.41 -22.11 5.63
N GLY A 218 -6.35 -22.04 6.45
CA GLY A 218 -6.31 -21.29 7.70
C GLY A 218 -6.75 -22.09 8.94
N ASN A 219 -6.89 -23.41 8.85
CA ASN A 219 -7.28 -24.24 9.99
C ASN A 219 -6.07 -24.67 10.82
N PRO A 220 -6.17 -24.69 12.16
CA PRO A 220 -5.07 -25.09 13.03
C PRO A 220 -4.77 -26.60 12.93
N VAL A 221 -3.49 -26.92 12.73
CA VAL A 221 -2.95 -28.28 12.63
C VAL A 221 -2.05 -28.57 13.82
N GLY A 222 -2.37 -29.61 14.59
CA GLY A 222 -1.59 -30.02 15.76
C GLY A 222 -2.27 -29.67 17.10
N PRO A 223 -1.52 -29.34 18.16
CA PRO A 223 -2.08 -29.16 19.50
C PRO A 223 -2.87 -27.84 19.65
N PRO A 224 -4.03 -27.86 20.35
CA PRO A 224 -4.74 -26.63 20.73
C PRO A 224 -3.84 -25.64 21.47
N GLY A 225 -3.96 -24.35 21.15
CA GLY A 225 -3.10 -23.29 21.68
C GLY A 225 -1.68 -23.25 21.09
N GLY A 226 -1.30 -24.20 20.23
CA GLY A 226 0.03 -24.25 19.63
C GLY A 226 1.16 -24.59 20.61
N VAL A 227 2.40 -24.62 20.10
CA VAL A 227 3.62 -24.87 20.89
C VAL A 227 4.21 -23.55 21.41
N VAL A 228 4.79 -23.55 22.62
CA VAL A 228 5.42 -22.36 23.21
C VAL A 228 6.81 -22.15 22.59
N ILE A 229 7.02 -21.01 21.92
CA ILE A 229 8.27 -20.64 21.25
C ILE A 229 9.05 -19.57 22.04
N LEU A 230 8.33 -18.72 22.76
CA LEU A 230 8.84 -17.65 23.62
C LEU A 230 8.13 -17.74 24.97
N GLU A 231 8.88 -17.61 26.06
CA GLU A 231 8.34 -17.38 27.39
C GLU A 231 9.17 -16.29 28.06
N TYR A 232 8.50 -15.25 28.57
CA TYR A 232 9.13 -14.10 29.20
C TYR A 232 8.42 -13.74 30.52
N PRO A 233 9.13 -13.74 31.67
CA PRO A 233 8.54 -13.47 32.97
C PRO A 233 8.32 -11.97 33.19
N GLN A 234 7.13 -11.61 33.70
CA GLN A 234 6.67 -10.24 33.94
C GLN A 234 6.45 -9.40 32.67
N PHE A 235 5.46 -8.49 32.76
CA PHE A 235 4.97 -7.60 31.70
C PHE A 235 4.37 -8.27 30.45
N PRO A 236 3.38 -7.63 29.78
CA PRO A 236 2.99 -7.98 28.42
C PRO A 236 4.11 -7.58 27.44
N VAL A 237 4.46 -8.48 26.52
CA VAL A 237 5.37 -8.14 25.40
C VAL A 237 4.63 -8.21 24.07
N HIS A 238 5.12 -7.48 23.07
CA HIS A 238 4.72 -7.61 21.67
C HIS A 238 5.91 -8.16 20.88
N ALA A 239 5.69 -9.11 19.97
CA ALA A 239 6.76 -9.72 19.19
C ALA A 239 6.66 -9.43 17.69
N GLY A 240 7.79 -9.07 17.10
CA GLY A 240 8.04 -9.21 15.67
C GLY A 240 8.48 -10.62 15.34
N VAL A 241 8.08 -11.14 14.18
CA VAL A 241 8.46 -12.47 13.71
C VAL A 241 8.86 -12.38 12.24
N ALA A 242 9.97 -13.02 11.88
CA ALA A 242 10.34 -13.24 10.48
C ALA A 242 10.75 -14.70 10.28
N THR A 243 10.36 -15.28 9.14
CA THR A 243 10.81 -16.62 8.74
C THR A 243 11.97 -16.50 7.76
N SER A 244 12.98 -17.36 7.89
CA SER A 244 14.08 -17.48 6.92
C SER A 244 13.57 -17.84 5.52
N LEU A 245 14.34 -17.50 4.49
CA LEU A 245 13.94 -17.66 3.09
C LEU A 245 13.71 -19.12 2.66
N ASP A 246 14.23 -20.08 3.41
CA ASP A 246 14.04 -21.54 3.24
C ASP A 246 12.85 -22.09 4.06
N GLY A 247 12.15 -21.24 4.79
CA GLY A 247 11.03 -21.58 5.67
C GLY A 247 11.43 -22.28 6.99
N GLN A 248 12.71 -22.58 7.22
CA GLN A 248 13.13 -23.53 8.27
C GLN A 248 13.26 -22.90 9.66
N ARG A 249 13.47 -21.58 9.76
CA ARG A 249 13.76 -20.86 11.01
C ARG A 249 12.85 -19.66 11.17
N LEU A 250 12.35 -19.42 12.38
CA LEU A 250 11.62 -18.22 12.74
C LEU A 250 12.46 -17.42 13.75
N ALA A 251 12.89 -16.23 13.35
CA ALA A 251 13.42 -15.22 14.26
C ALA A 251 12.24 -14.54 14.98
N VAL A 252 12.27 -14.57 16.31
CA VAL A 252 11.27 -13.92 17.19
C VAL A 252 12.00 -12.83 17.96
N VAL A 253 11.52 -11.59 17.87
CA VAL A 253 12.12 -10.42 18.54
C VAL A 253 11.07 -9.65 19.32
N TRP A 254 11.37 -9.22 20.55
CA TRP A 254 10.43 -8.50 21.41
C TRP A 254 11.15 -7.44 22.24
N ASN A 255 10.40 -6.38 22.59
CA ASN A 255 10.91 -5.33 23.46
C ASN A 255 10.61 -5.66 24.94
N VAL A 256 11.55 -5.27 25.79
CA VAL A 256 11.53 -5.46 27.25
C VAL A 256 11.73 -4.10 27.92
N VAL A 257 10.97 -3.86 28.98
CA VAL A 257 10.98 -2.62 29.76
C VAL A 257 11.17 -2.97 31.23
N THR A 258 12.17 -2.37 31.87
CA THR A 258 12.42 -2.44 33.32
C THR A 258 12.46 -1.02 33.90
N GLU A 259 12.73 -0.87 35.19
CA GLU A 259 12.95 0.46 35.78
C GLU A 259 14.26 1.09 35.26
N ASP A 260 15.35 0.32 35.27
CA ASP A 260 16.71 0.81 34.92
C ASP A 260 17.04 0.85 33.42
N TYR A 261 16.34 0.08 32.57
CA TYR A 261 16.71 -0.06 31.15
C TYR A 261 15.55 -0.38 30.21
N ARG A 262 15.82 -0.23 28.92
CA ARG A 262 15.02 -0.73 27.80
C ARG A 262 15.85 -1.72 27.02
N GLU A 263 15.24 -2.80 26.56
CA GLU A 263 15.92 -3.84 25.79
C GLU A 263 15.09 -4.27 24.58
N THR A 264 15.79 -4.78 23.57
CA THR A 264 15.21 -5.67 22.56
C THR A 264 15.92 -6.99 22.67
N GLN A 265 15.16 -8.05 22.88
CA GLN A 265 15.64 -9.42 22.95
C GLN A 265 15.19 -10.21 21.73
N GLY A 266 15.90 -11.29 21.41
CA GLY A 266 15.58 -12.15 20.27
C GLY A 266 16.00 -13.61 20.46
N LEU A 267 15.26 -14.52 19.84
CA LEU A 267 15.56 -15.95 19.79
C LEU A 267 15.23 -16.50 18.40
N VAL A 268 15.75 -17.69 18.08
CA VAL A 268 15.38 -18.40 16.84
C VAL A 268 14.81 -19.77 17.20
N VAL A 269 13.67 -20.12 16.60
CA VAL A 269 13.10 -21.48 16.61
C VAL A 269 13.11 -22.09 15.21
N ASP A 270 12.98 -23.41 15.11
CA ASP A 270 12.65 -24.10 13.86
C ASP A 270 11.13 -24.03 13.54
N ALA A 271 10.74 -24.53 12.36
CA ALA A 271 9.34 -24.60 11.94
C ALA A 271 8.43 -25.51 12.81
N ASP A 272 9.00 -26.31 13.72
CA ASP A 272 8.27 -27.08 14.75
C ASP A 272 8.22 -26.34 16.10
N GLY A 273 8.70 -25.10 16.16
CA GLY A 273 8.71 -24.24 17.34
C GLY A 273 9.79 -24.58 18.37
N LYS A 274 10.71 -25.50 18.05
CA LYS A 274 11.82 -25.86 18.94
C LYS A 274 12.93 -24.82 18.82
N ARG A 275 13.39 -24.31 19.97
CA ARG A 275 14.46 -23.31 20.04
C ARG A 275 15.80 -23.83 19.52
N LEU A 276 16.38 -23.05 18.61
CA LEU A 276 17.70 -23.23 18.01
C LEU A 276 18.75 -22.34 18.70
N SER A 277 18.41 -21.09 19.01
CA SER A 277 19.31 -20.13 19.65
C SER A 277 18.56 -19.12 20.54
N GLY A 278 19.32 -18.36 21.35
CA GLY A 278 18.80 -17.33 22.25
C GLY A 278 18.13 -17.88 23.52
N PRO A 279 17.47 -17.00 24.32
CA PRO A 279 17.30 -15.57 24.08
C PRO A 279 18.62 -14.80 24.19
N TRP A 280 18.82 -13.86 23.27
CA TRP A 280 19.92 -12.89 23.26
C TRP A 280 19.39 -11.49 23.56
N ILE A 281 20.19 -10.67 24.24
CA ILE A 281 19.97 -9.22 24.28
C ILE A 281 20.57 -8.66 22.99
N LEU A 282 19.71 -8.20 22.08
CA LEU A 282 20.12 -7.64 20.80
C LEU A 282 20.53 -6.17 20.97
N PHE A 283 19.73 -5.42 21.72
CA PHE A 283 19.92 -4.02 22.04
C PHE A 283 19.56 -3.74 23.50
N ARG A 284 20.28 -2.81 24.14
CA ARG A 284 19.96 -2.24 25.46
C ARG A 284 20.26 -0.75 25.46
N THR A 285 19.37 0.05 26.05
CA THR A 285 19.62 1.45 26.39
C THR A 285 19.16 1.78 27.81
N GLN A 286 19.75 2.80 28.42
CA GLN A 286 19.32 3.42 29.69
C GLN A 286 18.56 4.73 29.46
N GLU A 287 18.41 5.17 28.20
CA GLU A 287 17.58 6.31 27.84
C GLU A 287 16.11 6.00 28.14
N HIS A 288 15.39 7.00 28.64
CA HIS A 288 13.97 6.88 29.01
C HIS A 288 13.06 6.95 27.79
N VAL A 289 13.24 6.00 26.86
CA VAL A 289 12.50 5.88 25.59
C VAL A 289 11.40 4.82 25.67
N LEU A 290 10.45 4.91 24.75
CA LEU A 290 9.54 3.82 24.42
C LEU A 290 10.12 3.04 23.24
N LEU A 291 10.54 1.79 23.46
CA LEU A 291 10.89 0.88 22.36
C LEU A 291 9.62 0.30 21.77
N SER A 292 9.26 0.71 20.56
CA SER A 292 8.09 0.22 19.82
C SER A 292 8.51 -0.52 18.54
N THR A 293 7.52 -1.14 17.88
CA THR A 293 7.67 -1.81 16.57
C THR A 293 8.88 -2.74 16.47
N PRO A 294 9.04 -3.74 17.38
CA PRO A 294 10.04 -4.78 17.18
C PRO A 294 9.67 -5.57 15.92
N ALA A 295 10.57 -5.61 14.95
CA ALA A 295 10.35 -6.27 13.67
C ALA A 295 11.63 -6.98 13.21
N ALA A 296 11.45 -7.99 12.36
CA ALA A 296 12.54 -8.69 11.71
C ALA A 296 12.24 -8.87 10.21
N LEU A 297 13.27 -9.10 9.40
CA LEU A 297 13.19 -9.45 7.99
C LEU A 297 14.34 -10.41 7.67
N ALA A 298 14.08 -11.49 6.94
CA ALA A 298 15.11 -12.43 6.52
C ALA A 298 15.96 -11.89 5.36
N LEU A 299 17.25 -12.23 5.36
CA LEU A 299 18.24 -11.71 4.42
C LEU A 299 18.81 -12.79 3.50
N GLY A 300 19.36 -12.36 2.36
CA GLY A 300 19.83 -13.25 1.30
C GLY A 300 21.07 -14.09 1.62
N ASP A 301 21.79 -13.77 2.68
CA ASP A 301 22.88 -14.55 3.26
C ASP A 301 22.41 -15.52 4.37
N GLY A 302 21.10 -15.60 4.60
CA GLY A 302 20.48 -16.38 5.68
C GLY A 302 20.44 -15.66 7.02
N GLY A 303 20.95 -14.42 7.10
CA GLY A 303 20.84 -13.57 8.29
C GLY A 303 19.43 -12.99 8.50
N PHE A 304 19.31 -12.14 9.51
CA PHE A 304 18.11 -11.37 9.80
C PHE A 304 18.46 -9.90 10.03
N LEU A 305 17.72 -9.01 9.39
CA LEU A 305 17.63 -7.60 9.75
C LEU A 305 16.61 -7.47 10.89
N VAL A 306 17.00 -6.85 12.00
CA VAL A 306 16.13 -6.51 13.12
C VAL A 306 15.94 -4.99 13.15
N MET A 307 14.69 -4.54 13.34
CA MET A 307 14.32 -3.13 13.47
C MET A 307 13.59 -2.86 14.78
N VAL A 308 13.86 -1.71 15.39
CA VAL A 308 13.13 -1.15 16.54
C VAL A 308 13.01 0.36 16.37
N VAL A 309 11.92 0.94 16.86
CA VAL A 309 11.75 2.40 16.97
C VAL A 309 12.00 2.81 18.43
N GLU A 310 13.03 3.64 18.64
CA GLU A 310 13.22 4.42 19.87
C GLU A 310 12.34 5.67 19.77
N ASP A 311 11.13 5.64 20.35
CA ASP A 311 10.26 6.81 20.45
C ASP A 311 10.61 7.63 21.70
N HIS A 312 10.96 8.90 21.48
CA HIS A 312 11.33 9.88 22.51
C HIS A 312 10.14 10.75 22.97
N GLY A 313 8.93 10.48 22.47
CA GLY A 313 7.71 11.22 22.79
C GLY A 313 7.44 12.39 21.83
N PRO A 314 6.29 13.07 22.01
CA PRO A 314 5.73 13.98 21.00
C PRO A 314 6.55 15.26 20.76
N GLU A 315 7.47 15.62 21.66
CA GLU A 315 8.27 16.85 21.56
C GLU A 315 9.72 16.59 21.07
N SER A 316 10.08 15.34 20.77
CA SER A 316 11.46 14.94 20.43
C SER A 316 11.54 14.12 19.14
N GLN A 317 12.69 14.19 18.46
CA GLN A 317 12.98 13.30 17.33
C GLN A 317 13.08 11.84 17.80
N SER A 318 12.52 10.92 17.03
CA SER A 318 12.63 9.49 17.29
C SER A 318 13.77 8.88 16.48
N ARG A 319 14.24 7.69 16.85
CA ARG A 319 15.27 6.94 16.12
C ARG A 319 14.74 5.60 15.62
N ILE A 320 14.89 5.33 14.33
CA ILE A 320 14.73 3.98 13.79
C ILE A 320 16.09 3.30 13.84
N ARG A 321 16.20 2.22 14.63
CA ARG A 321 17.41 1.39 14.73
C ARG A 321 17.28 0.15 13.87
N LEU A 322 18.38 -0.22 13.22
CA LEU A 322 18.49 -1.31 12.26
C LEU A 322 19.78 -2.10 12.53
N TRP A 323 19.67 -3.40 12.74
CA TRP A 323 20.82 -4.27 13.00
C TRP A 323 20.79 -5.49 12.10
N HIS A 324 21.91 -5.78 11.44
CA HIS A 324 22.09 -7.01 10.68
C HIS A 324 22.73 -8.07 11.60
N TYR A 325 21.99 -9.14 11.89
CA TYR A 325 22.45 -10.31 12.63
C TYR A 325 22.59 -11.55 11.74
N ASN A 326 23.44 -12.50 12.17
CA ASN A 326 23.52 -13.83 11.60
C ASN A 326 22.21 -14.66 11.78
N SER A 327 22.16 -15.83 11.15
CA SER A 327 21.02 -16.76 11.13
C SER A 327 20.60 -17.36 12.49
N GLU A 328 21.25 -16.95 13.58
CA GLU A 328 21.02 -17.38 14.96
C GLU A 328 20.79 -16.20 15.92
N LEU A 329 20.71 -14.97 15.41
CA LEU A 329 20.64 -13.71 16.18
C LEU A 329 21.78 -13.51 17.20
N ALA A 330 22.89 -14.24 17.05
CA ALA A 330 23.97 -14.35 18.03
C ALA A 330 25.15 -13.41 17.75
N ALA A 331 25.32 -12.96 16.50
CA ALA A 331 26.39 -12.07 16.09
C ALA A 331 25.88 -10.98 15.14
N MET A 332 26.19 -9.72 15.45
CA MET A 332 25.88 -8.55 14.64
C MET A 332 27.02 -8.27 13.64
N SER A 333 26.68 -8.01 12.39
CA SER A 333 27.63 -7.67 11.32
C SER A 333 27.59 -6.18 10.95
N ALA A 334 26.45 -5.50 11.12
CA ALA A 334 26.29 -4.07 10.88
C ALA A 334 25.15 -3.46 11.74
N GLU A 335 25.26 -2.16 12.02
CA GLU A 335 24.24 -1.33 12.66
C GLU A 335 23.98 -0.07 11.82
N ARG A 336 22.75 0.44 11.86
CA ARG A 336 22.39 1.78 11.41
C ARG A 336 21.33 2.40 12.33
N ALA A 337 21.45 3.69 12.57
CA ALA A 337 20.38 4.53 13.11
C ALA A 337 19.88 5.50 12.02
N LEU A 338 18.64 5.95 12.18
CA LEU A 338 18.02 7.03 11.41
C LEU A 338 17.25 7.94 12.37
N ASP A 339 17.69 9.19 12.51
CA ASP A 339 16.92 10.22 13.19
C ASP A 339 15.74 10.65 12.31
N VAL A 340 14.54 10.64 12.88
CA VAL A 340 13.28 10.94 12.20
C VAL A 340 12.39 11.79 13.11
N GLY A 341 11.24 12.27 12.64
CA GLY A 341 10.27 12.95 13.48
C GLY A 341 9.70 12.10 14.64
N ASN A 342 8.85 12.72 15.46
CA ASN A 342 8.17 12.10 16.60
C ASN A 342 7.22 10.96 16.20
N SER A 343 7.13 9.90 17.02
CA SER A 343 6.22 8.75 16.85
C SER A 343 6.03 8.26 15.40
N PRO A 344 7.14 7.85 14.74
CA PRO A 344 7.11 7.35 13.36
C PRO A 344 6.43 5.97 13.30
N THR A 345 5.78 5.68 12.18
CA THR A 345 5.38 4.31 11.83
C THR A 345 6.38 3.78 10.82
N ALA A 346 6.89 2.56 11.01
CA ALA A 346 7.94 1.98 10.19
C ALA A 346 7.65 0.51 9.87
N THR A 347 8.08 0.05 8.69
CA THR A 347 8.01 -1.37 8.30
C THR A 347 9.21 -1.77 7.43
N LEU A 348 9.57 -3.05 7.49
CA LEU A 348 10.61 -3.66 6.68
C LEU A 348 9.97 -4.48 5.55
N LEU A 349 10.50 -4.34 4.34
CA LEU A 349 10.18 -5.20 3.19
C LEU A 349 11.47 -5.58 2.46
N SER A 350 11.45 -6.71 1.75
CA SER A 350 12.48 -7.01 0.75
C SER A 350 12.08 -6.41 -0.61
N SER A 351 13.05 -6.08 -1.45
CA SER A 351 12.78 -5.81 -2.88
C SER A 351 12.27 -7.07 -3.59
N ALA A 352 11.77 -6.90 -4.82
CA ALA A 352 11.59 -8.04 -5.72
C ALA A 352 12.93 -8.79 -5.86
N PRO A 353 12.92 -10.13 -6.03
CA PRO A 353 14.13 -10.90 -6.27
C PRO A 353 14.87 -10.41 -7.53
N GLY A 354 16.20 -10.40 -7.45
CA GLY A 354 17.06 -10.05 -8.59
C GLY A 354 17.11 -11.15 -9.66
N ALA A 355 17.63 -10.79 -10.83
CA ALA A 355 17.77 -11.70 -11.96
C ALA A 355 18.58 -12.96 -11.57
N GLY A 356 18.04 -14.14 -11.87
CA GLY A 356 18.61 -15.42 -11.43
C GLY A 356 18.12 -15.91 -10.07
N GLY A 357 17.14 -15.22 -9.44
CA GLY A 357 16.54 -15.65 -8.18
C GLY A 357 17.32 -15.25 -6.93
N THR A 358 18.23 -14.27 -7.05
CA THR A 358 18.92 -13.70 -5.88
C THR A 358 17.89 -13.02 -4.96
N PRO A 359 17.89 -13.27 -3.64
CA PRO A 359 16.97 -12.61 -2.71
C PRO A 359 17.02 -11.08 -2.80
N GLY A 360 15.88 -10.43 -2.58
CA GLY A 360 15.76 -8.97 -2.67
C GLY A 360 16.56 -8.23 -1.58
N GLU A 361 16.99 -7.01 -1.88
CA GLU A 361 17.61 -6.13 -0.88
C GLU A 361 16.60 -5.73 0.19
N PRO A 362 16.99 -5.67 1.48
CA PRO A 362 16.14 -5.14 2.52
C PRO A 362 15.96 -3.62 2.34
N LEU A 363 14.73 -3.15 2.51
CA LEU A 363 14.38 -1.74 2.41
C LEU A 363 13.39 -1.35 3.52
N LEU A 364 13.56 -0.12 4.02
CA LEU A 364 12.75 0.46 5.09
C LEU A 364 11.73 1.40 4.47
N LEU A 365 10.48 1.31 4.92
CA LEU A 365 9.46 2.33 4.69
C LEU A 365 9.07 2.96 6.03
N TYR A 366 8.88 4.28 6.08
CA TYR A 366 8.44 4.95 7.30
C TYR A 366 7.65 6.25 7.06
N ARG A 367 6.81 6.63 8.02
CA ARG A 367 6.18 7.95 8.09
C ARG A 367 7.14 8.96 8.71
N GLU A 368 7.52 9.96 7.93
CA GLU A 368 8.27 11.13 8.38
C GLU A 368 7.31 12.19 8.92
N THR A 369 7.50 12.55 10.19
CA THR A 369 6.64 13.48 10.93
C THR A 369 7.31 14.82 11.24
N SER A 370 8.62 14.96 10.99
CA SER A 370 9.36 16.23 11.18
C SER A 370 8.98 17.33 10.16
N ALA A 371 8.28 16.97 9.09
CA ALA A 371 7.74 17.88 8.09
C ALA A 371 6.20 17.90 8.11
N ARG A 372 5.62 19.02 7.65
CA ARG A 372 4.22 19.18 7.27
C ARG A 372 4.12 19.62 5.80
N PRO A 373 3.24 19.00 4.97
CA PRO A 373 2.46 17.81 5.27
C PRO A 373 3.35 16.59 5.58
N HIS A 374 2.78 15.58 6.23
CA HIS A 374 3.50 14.36 6.57
C HIS A 374 3.89 13.55 5.32
N GLN A 375 5.06 12.90 5.34
CA GLN A 375 5.64 12.23 4.16
C GLN A 375 5.83 10.74 4.40
N LEU A 376 5.54 9.93 3.39
CA LEU A 376 5.90 8.50 3.37
C LEU A 376 7.25 8.35 2.65
N LYS A 377 8.22 7.79 3.37
CA LYS A 377 9.63 7.69 2.96
C LYS A 377 10.02 6.24 2.67
N GLN A 378 10.97 6.08 1.75
CA GLN A 378 11.71 4.85 1.52
C GLN A 378 13.21 5.06 1.76
N VAL A 379 13.86 4.09 2.40
CA VAL A 379 15.32 3.95 2.41
C VAL A 379 15.67 2.58 1.81
N ARG A 380 16.46 2.59 0.73
CA ARG A 380 17.06 1.37 0.14
C ARG A 380 18.53 1.25 0.56
N SER A 381 19.17 0.12 0.24
CA SER A 381 20.63 -0.05 0.39
C SER A 381 21.09 0.30 1.82
N LEU A 382 20.41 -0.31 2.79
CA LEU A 382 20.32 0.16 4.17
C LEU A 382 21.69 0.28 4.87
N PHE A 383 22.63 -0.62 4.61
CA PHE A 383 23.96 -0.63 5.23
C PHE A 383 25.08 -0.09 4.33
N THR A 384 24.75 0.43 3.14
CA THR A 384 25.69 0.98 2.15
C THR A 384 25.47 2.47 1.85
N GLY A 385 24.80 3.18 2.76
CA GLY A 385 24.68 4.64 2.74
C GLY A 385 23.47 5.21 1.98
N GLY A 386 22.51 4.37 1.55
CA GLY A 386 21.29 4.86 0.90
C GLY A 386 20.49 5.83 1.78
N VAL A 387 19.95 6.90 1.20
CA VAL A 387 19.28 8.00 1.91
C VAL A 387 17.75 7.95 1.79
N PRO A 388 16.98 8.59 2.70
CA PRO A 388 15.53 8.65 2.61
C PRO A 388 15.02 9.42 1.37
N ALA A 389 14.28 8.75 0.51
CA ALA A 389 13.53 9.32 -0.60
C ALA A 389 12.03 9.42 -0.25
N THR A 390 11.32 10.43 -0.76
CA THR A 390 9.86 10.51 -0.62
C THR A 390 9.18 9.61 -1.65
N LEU A 391 8.23 8.78 -1.20
CA LEU A 391 7.30 8.04 -2.07
C LEU A 391 5.99 8.82 -2.25
N ALA A 392 5.44 9.36 -1.16
CA ALA A 392 4.20 10.13 -1.16
C ALA A 392 4.22 11.21 -0.07
N THR A 393 3.35 12.20 -0.23
CA THR A 393 3.07 13.26 0.74
C THR A 393 1.58 13.24 1.02
N ALA A 394 1.18 13.24 2.30
CA ALA A 394 -0.22 13.30 2.71
C ALA A 394 -0.82 14.71 2.52
N SER A 395 -2.13 14.85 2.71
CA SER A 395 -2.78 16.16 2.78
C SER A 395 -2.29 16.94 4.01
N GLU A 396 -2.42 18.28 3.97
CA GLU A 396 -2.10 19.11 5.15
C GLU A 396 -3.10 18.83 6.28
N GLY A 397 -2.58 18.56 7.48
CA GLY A 397 -3.37 18.13 8.65
C GLY A 397 -3.46 16.61 8.85
N ASP A 398 -3.36 15.81 7.78
CA ASP A 398 -3.60 14.36 7.84
C ASP A 398 -2.42 13.56 8.42
N THR A 399 -2.74 12.53 9.21
CA THR A 399 -1.79 11.50 9.63
C THR A 399 -1.91 10.28 8.71
N PRO A 400 -0.92 9.97 7.85
CA PRO A 400 -0.97 8.77 7.02
C PRO A 400 -0.64 7.52 7.85
N TRP A 401 -1.52 6.53 7.80
CA TRP A 401 -1.33 5.18 8.32
C TRP A 401 -1.26 4.22 7.14
N PHE A 402 -0.04 3.77 6.82
CA PHE A 402 0.26 3.12 5.55
C PHE A 402 0.43 1.60 5.68
N GLY A 403 0.05 0.91 4.61
CA GLY A 403 0.38 -0.47 4.30
C GLY A 403 1.19 -0.52 3.02
N ALA A 404 2.10 -1.48 2.92
CA ALA A 404 2.92 -1.66 1.73
C ALA A 404 3.28 -3.13 1.53
N THR A 405 3.47 -3.54 0.28
CA THR A 405 3.92 -4.88 -0.08
C THR A 405 4.77 -4.85 -1.34
N MET A 406 5.62 -5.87 -1.51
CA MET A 406 6.41 -6.07 -2.72
C MET A 406 5.71 -7.09 -3.61
N THR A 407 5.28 -6.64 -4.78
CA THR A 407 4.53 -7.43 -5.75
C THR A 407 5.42 -7.88 -6.90
N SER A 408 4.89 -8.74 -7.78
CA SER A 408 5.53 -9.08 -9.05
C SER A 408 5.80 -7.84 -9.94
N ARG A 409 5.07 -6.75 -9.68
CA ARG A 409 5.08 -5.48 -10.42
C ARG A 409 5.87 -4.36 -9.71
N GLY A 410 6.38 -4.63 -8.50
CA GLY A 410 7.25 -3.72 -7.74
C GLY A 410 6.69 -3.35 -6.37
N LEU A 411 7.10 -2.19 -5.83
CA LEU A 411 6.59 -1.71 -4.54
C LEU A 411 5.19 -1.12 -4.71
N GLN A 412 4.19 -1.70 -4.05
CA GLN A 412 2.84 -1.16 -3.96
C GLN A 412 2.57 -0.65 -2.53
N MET A 413 1.89 0.50 -2.42
CA MET A 413 1.65 1.18 -1.14
C MET A 413 0.31 1.91 -1.14
N ALA A 414 -0.42 1.80 -0.04
CA ALA A 414 -1.65 2.54 0.23
C ALA A 414 -1.68 3.04 1.68
N TRP A 415 -2.52 4.03 1.99
CA TRP A 415 -2.66 4.58 3.33
C TRP A 415 -4.06 5.11 3.59
N LEU A 416 -4.48 5.02 4.85
CA LEU A 416 -5.52 5.88 5.38
C LEU A 416 -4.88 7.22 5.73
N ALA A 417 -5.37 8.31 5.15
CA ALA A 417 -5.09 9.68 5.57
C ALA A 417 -6.14 10.06 6.62
N VAL A 418 -5.72 10.26 7.87
CA VAL A 418 -6.63 10.29 9.04
C VAL A 418 -6.44 11.53 9.89
N HIS A 419 -7.54 12.16 10.30
CA HIS A 419 -7.56 13.31 11.22
C HIS A 419 -8.63 13.13 12.31
N SER A 420 -8.47 13.87 13.41
CA SER A 420 -9.45 13.91 14.50
C SER A 420 -10.42 15.08 14.33
N VAL A 421 -11.71 14.81 14.43
CA VAL A 421 -12.78 15.82 14.55
C VAL A 421 -13.08 16.12 16.02
N SER A 422 -13.62 17.30 16.33
CA SER A 422 -13.84 17.76 17.70
C SER A 422 -14.79 18.96 17.76
N PRO A 423 -15.55 19.18 18.87
CA PRO A 423 -16.26 18.19 19.68
C PRO A 423 -17.72 18.01 19.21
N GLU A 424 -18.12 18.64 18.09
CA GLU A 424 -19.51 18.63 17.59
C GLU A 424 -19.97 17.24 17.08
N LYS A 425 -19.06 16.25 17.02
CA LYS A 425 -19.32 14.83 16.72
C LYS A 425 -18.82 13.94 17.87
N THR A 426 -19.61 13.87 18.95
CA THR A 426 -19.44 13.01 20.16
C THR A 426 -18.32 13.41 21.14
N ASP A 427 -18.55 13.06 22.42
CA ASP A 427 -17.56 13.11 23.51
C ASP A 427 -16.54 11.95 23.49
N ASP A 428 -16.66 11.00 22.55
CA ASP A 428 -15.82 9.79 22.55
C ASP A 428 -14.54 9.95 21.69
N SER A 429 -13.41 10.13 22.39
CA SER A 429 -12.07 10.22 21.81
C SER A 429 -11.57 8.97 21.04
N LEU A 430 -12.39 7.91 20.98
CA LEU A 430 -12.18 6.71 20.18
C LEU A 430 -12.90 6.74 18.81
N PHE A 431 -14.01 7.46 18.69
CA PHE A 431 -14.82 7.53 17.46
C PHE A 431 -14.80 8.91 16.79
N ASN A 432 -14.16 9.90 17.40
CA ASN A 432 -13.95 11.24 16.84
C ASN A 432 -12.90 11.30 15.72
N TRP A 433 -12.79 10.26 14.88
CA TRP A 433 -11.80 10.16 13.80
C TRP A 433 -12.50 9.90 12.47
N GLU A 434 -12.01 10.55 11.41
CA GLU A 434 -12.48 10.33 10.05
C GLU A 434 -11.27 10.39 9.09
N GLY A 435 -11.42 9.92 7.86
CA GLY A 435 -10.30 9.88 6.93
C GLY A 435 -10.65 9.43 5.51
N ARG A 436 -9.62 9.41 4.65
CA ARG A 436 -9.71 9.05 3.23
C ARG A 436 -8.69 7.96 2.88
N PHE A 437 -9.02 7.09 1.94
CA PHE A 437 -8.14 6.02 1.50
C PHE A 437 -7.40 6.43 0.22
N TRP A 438 -6.08 6.29 0.22
CA TRP A 438 -5.19 6.69 -0.87
C TRP A 438 -4.26 5.55 -1.24
N ALA A 439 -3.88 5.46 -2.51
CA ALA A 439 -2.84 4.54 -2.96
C ALA A 439 -1.98 5.12 -4.08
N LEU A 440 -0.83 4.51 -4.33
CA LEU A 440 -0.08 4.75 -5.56
C LEU A 440 -0.85 4.11 -6.73
N GLY A 441 -1.33 4.93 -7.66
CA GLY A 441 -2.01 4.47 -8.88
C GLY A 441 -1.05 4.10 -10.03
N PRO A 442 -1.57 3.80 -11.23
CA PRO A 442 -0.81 3.26 -12.37
C PRO A 442 0.45 4.03 -12.85
N ASN A 443 0.60 5.30 -12.46
CA ASN A 443 1.78 6.12 -12.79
C ASN A 443 2.73 6.37 -11.59
N GLY A 444 2.55 5.66 -10.47
CA GLY A 444 3.25 5.93 -9.21
C GLY A 444 2.82 7.23 -8.51
N ILE A 445 1.72 7.83 -8.97
CA ILE A 445 1.12 9.06 -8.42
C ILE A 445 0.08 8.67 -7.36
N ALA A 446 0.02 9.41 -6.26
CA ALA A 446 -1.01 9.24 -5.25
C ALA A 446 -2.41 9.57 -5.80
N ALA A 447 -3.33 8.62 -5.69
CA ALA A 447 -4.74 8.76 -6.05
C ALA A 447 -5.63 8.45 -4.85
N ASP A 448 -6.77 9.13 -4.76
CA ASP A 448 -7.79 8.90 -3.73
C ASP A 448 -8.76 7.84 -4.24
N TRP A 449 -8.92 6.77 -3.46
CA TRP A 449 -9.75 5.61 -3.79
C TRP A 449 -10.84 5.41 -2.72
N SER A 450 -11.26 6.47 -2.04
CA SER A 450 -12.33 6.42 -1.02
C SER A 450 -13.69 6.08 -1.65
N PRO A 451 -14.64 5.47 -0.91
CA PRO A 451 -15.93 5.01 -1.47
C PRO A 451 -16.92 6.14 -1.80
N GLY A 452 -16.48 7.40 -1.75
CA GLY A 452 -17.33 8.57 -1.99
C GLY A 452 -16.59 9.90 -1.78
N PRO A 453 -17.30 11.04 -1.95
CA PRO A 453 -16.70 12.36 -1.88
C PRO A 453 -16.42 12.85 -0.45
N GLY A 454 -17.07 12.27 0.57
CA GLY A 454 -16.85 12.59 1.99
C GLY A 454 -15.84 11.66 2.67
N PRO A 455 -15.30 12.03 3.85
CA PRO A 455 -14.44 11.15 4.63
C PRO A 455 -15.24 9.98 5.23
N MET A 456 -14.58 8.83 5.37
CA MET A 456 -15.10 7.66 6.08
C MET A 456 -14.99 7.87 7.59
N PRO A 457 -15.97 7.43 8.41
CA PRO A 457 -15.81 7.39 9.86
C PRO A 457 -14.86 6.24 10.25
N LEU A 458 -14.00 6.50 11.22
CA LEU A 458 -12.92 5.60 11.65
C LEU A 458 -12.87 5.50 13.17
N HIS A 459 -12.49 4.33 13.66
CA HIS A 459 -12.09 4.19 15.06
C HIS A 459 -10.63 4.65 15.23
N ARG A 460 -10.25 5.15 16.41
CA ARG A 460 -8.89 5.60 16.72
C ARG A 460 -7.80 4.57 16.42
N PHE A 461 -8.12 3.27 16.43
CA PHE A 461 -7.21 2.17 16.11
C PHE A 461 -7.20 1.75 14.61
N SER A 462 -7.91 2.46 13.73
CA SER A 462 -7.81 2.32 12.26
C SER A 462 -6.47 2.88 11.74
N GLN A 463 -5.37 2.30 12.23
CA GLN A 463 -3.99 2.78 12.10
C GLN A 463 -3.12 1.81 11.29
N TRP A 464 -3.76 1.04 10.41
CA TRP A 464 -3.14 -0.03 9.62
C TRP A 464 -3.89 -0.20 8.30
N VAL A 465 -3.16 -0.63 7.29
CA VAL A 465 -3.68 -1.15 6.01
C VAL A 465 -2.89 -2.41 5.70
N LEU A 466 -3.57 -3.49 5.33
CA LEU A 466 -2.94 -4.74 4.87
C LEU A 466 -3.04 -4.81 3.34
N MET A 467 -1.99 -5.30 2.68
CA MET A 467 -1.82 -5.18 1.22
C MET A 467 -1.59 -6.54 0.55
N GLN A 468 -2.34 -6.79 -0.53
CA GLN A 468 -2.37 -8.07 -1.24
C GLN A 468 -2.25 -7.82 -2.76
N GLU A 469 -1.35 -8.52 -3.44
CA GLU A 469 -1.38 -8.60 -4.91
C GLU A 469 -2.53 -9.50 -5.36
N LEU A 470 -3.31 -9.03 -6.34
CA LEU A 470 -4.43 -9.76 -6.94
C LEU A 470 -4.17 -10.01 -8.44
N PRO A 471 -4.88 -10.95 -9.09
CA PRO A 471 -4.77 -11.19 -10.53
C PRO A 471 -5.23 -9.99 -11.37
N GLY A 472 -4.71 -9.88 -12.59
CA GLY A 472 -5.20 -8.90 -13.58
C GLY A 472 -4.96 -7.44 -13.19
N HIS A 473 -3.73 -7.10 -12.75
CA HIS A 473 -3.28 -5.78 -12.30
C HIS A 473 -4.01 -5.16 -11.09
N TRP A 474 -5.10 -5.76 -10.61
CA TRP A 474 -5.75 -5.39 -9.36
C TRP A 474 -4.77 -5.42 -8.17
N MET A 475 -4.94 -4.48 -7.25
CA MET A 475 -4.38 -4.50 -5.91
C MET A 475 -5.50 -4.59 -4.89
N GLY A 476 -5.26 -5.37 -3.85
CA GLY A 476 -6.14 -5.52 -2.70
C GLY A 476 -5.59 -4.76 -1.50
N ALA A 477 -6.45 -3.99 -0.84
CA ALA A 477 -6.21 -3.44 0.49
C ALA A 477 -7.29 -3.90 1.46
N LEU A 478 -6.92 -4.09 2.73
CA LEU A 478 -7.83 -4.37 3.83
C LEU A 478 -7.60 -3.38 4.97
N LEU A 479 -8.68 -2.86 5.53
CA LEU A 479 -8.66 -1.82 6.57
C LEU A 479 -9.90 -1.93 7.46
N MET A 480 -9.94 -1.14 8.56
CA MET A 480 -11.11 -1.06 9.43
C MET A 480 -11.82 0.30 9.32
N THR A 481 -13.12 0.26 9.07
CA THR A 481 -14.05 1.37 9.35
C THR A 481 -14.90 1.07 10.60
N ALA A 482 -15.48 2.11 11.18
CA ALA A 482 -16.42 2.02 12.31
C ALA A 482 -17.29 3.29 12.31
N THR A 483 -18.57 3.21 12.69
CA THR A 483 -19.47 4.38 12.61
C THR A 483 -19.80 4.98 13.97
N ASP A 484 -20.22 4.17 14.95
CA ASP A 484 -20.81 4.63 16.21
C ASP A 484 -20.61 3.63 17.37
N THR A 485 -21.11 3.99 18.56
CA THR A 485 -21.32 3.06 19.70
C THR A 485 -22.81 2.80 19.93
N PRO A 486 -23.24 1.62 20.44
CA PRO A 486 -22.46 0.47 20.90
C PRO A 486 -21.89 -0.40 19.76
N ALA A 487 -21.14 -1.45 20.13
CA ALA A 487 -20.11 -2.10 19.30
C ALA A 487 -20.55 -3.00 18.12
N GLU A 488 -21.62 -2.65 17.41
CA GLU A 488 -21.91 -3.18 16.06
C GLU A 488 -21.54 -2.11 15.02
N THR A 489 -20.33 -2.19 14.45
CA THR A 489 -19.89 -1.57 13.15
C THR A 489 -18.37 -1.62 12.91
N HIS A 490 -17.54 -2.11 13.85
CA HIS A 490 -16.12 -2.39 13.57
C HIS A 490 -16.02 -3.43 12.43
N THR A 491 -15.74 -2.99 11.22
CA THR A 491 -15.88 -3.80 10.00
C THR A 491 -14.56 -3.85 9.27
N LEU A 492 -14.16 -5.08 8.90
CA LEU A 492 -13.09 -5.31 7.94
C LEU A 492 -13.64 -4.96 6.56
N GLN A 493 -13.15 -3.86 5.99
CA GLN A 493 -13.46 -3.46 4.62
C GLN A 493 -12.37 -4.00 3.69
N SER A 494 -12.78 -4.39 2.48
CA SER A 494 -11.88 -4.65 1.36
C SER A 494 -12.00 -3.55 0.33
N VAL A 495 -10.85 -3.19 -0.25
CA VAL A 495 -10.74 -2.29 -1.40
C VAL A 495 -9.99 -3.01 -2.49
N ARG A 496 -10.58 -3.06 -3.68
CA ARG A 496 -9.91 -3.45 -4.92
C ARG A 496 -9.73 -2.22 -5.77
N TYR A 497 -8.50 -1.92 -6.18
CA TYR A 497 -8.18 -0.77 -7.03
C TYR A 497 -7.07 -1.15 -8.02
N CYS A 498 -6.97 -0.46 -9.16
CA CYS A 498 -5.97 -0.76 -10.17
C CYS A 498 -4.62 -0.08 -9.90
N ALA A 499 -3.54 -0.82 -10.12
CA ALA A 499 -2.16 -0.38 -9.90
C ALA A 499 -1.24 -0.96 -10.99
N PRO A 500 0.00 -0.45 -11.17
CA PRO A 500 0.92 -0.92 -12.20
C PRO A 500 1.15 -2.44 -12.11
#